data_AF-A0A972IFF9-F1
#
_entry.id   AF-A0A972IFF9-F1
#
_cell.length_a   1.000
_cell.length_b   1.000
_cell.length_c   1.000
_cell.angle_alpha   90.00
_cell.angle_beta   90.00
_cell.angle_gamma   90.00
#
_symmetry.space_group_name_H-M   'P 1'
#
loop_
_entity.id
_entity.type
_entity.pdbx_description
1 polymer ?
#
loop_
_entity_poly.entity_id
_entity_poly.type
_entity_poly.pdbx_seq_one_letter_code
_entity_poly.pdbx_strand_id
1 'polypeptide(L)'
;MHIYGPANLHGAQPIGPPHSARVAQRQVASESKPIQDELQISDAAQLVDKVRELPDVRQDRVHAIRTQIARGAYETSERLEIAVGRLLDEIG
;
A
#
# COMPACT_ATOMS: atom_id res chain seq x y z
N MET A 1 38.01 24.44 -82.36
CA MET A 1 37.38 23.38 -81.53
C MET A 1 38.50 22.65 -80.80
N HIS A 2 38.70 22.94 -79.50
CA HIS A 2 39.69 22.22 -78.68
C HIS A 2 38.95 21.20 -77.82
N ILE A 3 39.21 19.91 -78.07
CA ILE A 3 38.62 18.81 -77.31
C ILE A 3 39.66 18.38 -76.29
N TYR A 4 39.40 18.66 -75.01
CA TYR A 4 40.23 18.19 -73.91
C TYR A 4 39.98 16.69 -73.69
N GLY A 5 41.04 15.88 -73.75
CA GLY A 5 41.00 14.44 -73.53
C GLY A 5 40.77 14.05 -72.05
N PRO A 6 40.39 12.79 -71.77
CA PRO A 6 39.90 12.34 -70.48
C PRO A 6 41.05 12.04 -69.49
N ALA A 7 41.72 13.08 -68.99
CA ALA A 7 42.86 12.92 -68.08
C ALA A 7 42.71 13.60 -66.71
N ASN A 8 41.50 14.01 -66.30
CA ASN A 8 41.27 14.54 -64.96
C ASN A 8 40.33 13.61 -64.16
N LEU A 9 40.86 12.46 -63.77
CA LEU A 9 40.22 11.57 -62.80
C LEU A 9 40.36 12.19 -61.41
N HIS A 10 39.26 12.72 -60.89
CA HIS A 10 39.20 13.14 -59.49
C HIS A 10 39.09 11.88 -58.62
N GLY A 11 40.00 11.73 -57.65
CA GLY A 11 39.95 10.62 -56.69
C GLY A 11 38.70 10.67 -55.81
N ALA A 12 38.31 9.54 -55.22
CA ALA A 12 37.10 9.43 -54.40
C ALA A 12 37.13 10.44 -53.24
N GLN A 13 36.17 11.36 -53.21
CA GLN A 13 36.04 12.37 -52.18
C GLN A 13 35.05 11.87 -51.11
N PRO A 14 35.44 11.79 -49.83
CA PRO A 14 34.54 11.30 -48.80
C PRO A 14 33.44 12.34 -48.52
N ILE A 15 32.18 11.89 -48.60
CA ILE A 15 31.01 12.69 -48.21
C ILE A 15 30.74 12.43 -46.73
N GLY A 16 30.91 13.45 -45.89
CA GLY A 16 30.47 13.42 -44.49
C GLY A 16 28.95 13.62 -44.40
N PRO A 17 28.24 12.89 -43.53
CA PRO A 17 26.79 13.04 -43.37
C PRO A 17 26.44 14.45 -42.84
N PRO A 18 25.39 15.12 -43.38
CA PRO A 18 25.03 16.50 -43.01
C PRO A 18 24.34 16.64 -41.65
N HIS A 19 24.32 15.57 -40.84
CA HIS A 19 23.67 15.56 -39.55
C HIS A 19 24.69 15.11 -38.52
N SER A 20 25.49 16.08 -38.06
CA SER A 20 26.15 15.98 -36.77
C SER A 20 25.13 15.47 -35.76
N ALA A 21 25.51 14.42 -35.03
CA ALA A 21 24.71 13.84 -33.98
C ALA A 21 24.29 14.96 -33.02
N ARG A 22 23.06 15.47 -33.21
CA ARG A 22 22.33 16.10 -32.13
C ARG A 22 22.19 14.97 -31.13
N VAL A 23 23.03 15.00 -30.09
CA VAL A 23 22.86 14.18 -28.90
C VAL A 23 21.39 14.35 -28.56
N ALA A 24 20.62 13.31 -28.88
CA ALA A 24 19.24 13.23 -28.49
C ALA A 24 19.31 13.30 -26.97
N GLN A 25 18.96 14.47 -26.44
CA GLN A 25 18.77 14.67 -25.03
C GLN A 25 17.79 13.58 -24.66
N ARG A 26 18.30 12.50 -24.07
CA ARG A 26 17.50 11.35 -23.70
C ARG A 26 16.55 11.92 -22.67
N GLN A 27 15.33 12.21 -23.14
CA GLN A 27 14.22 12.50 -22.27
C GLN A 27 14.17 11.27 -21.38
N VAL A 28 14.62 11.45 -20.14
CA VAL A 28 14.39 10.50 -19.06
C VAL A 28 12.90 10.22 -19.15
N ALA A 29 12.56 9.00 -19.54
CA ALA A 29 11.18 8.57 -19.56
C ALA A 29 10.66 8.88 -18.16
N SER A 30 9.75 9.84 -18.07
CA SER A 30 9.03 10.11 -16.83
C SER A 30 8.40 8.79 -16.42
N GLU A 31 8.94 8.18 -15.36
CA GLU A 31 8.39 6.95 -14.80
C GLU A 31 6.88 7.15 -14.63
N SER A 32 6.12 6.29 -15.28
CA SER A 32 4.67 6.26 -15.11
C SER A 32 4.36 6.08 -13.63
N LYS A 33 3.56 6.98 -13.06
CA LYS A 33 3.12 6.85 -11.67
C LYS A 33 2.55 5.44 -11.43
N PRO A 34 2.89 4.78 -10.31
CA PRO A 34 2.32 3.49 -10.00
C PRO A 34 0.79 3.60 -9.97
N ILE A 35 0.12 2.55 -10.45
CA ILE A 35 -1.34 2.43 -10.36
C ILE A 35 -1.69 2.42 -8.87
N GLN A 36 -2.48 3.40 -8.44
CA GLN A 36 -3.00 3.48 -7.07
C GLN A 36 -4.43 2.96 -7.09
N ASP A 37 -4.60 1.70 -6.70
CA ASP A 37 -5.91 1.12 -6.43
C ASP A 37 -6.24 1.36 -4.95
N GLU A 38 -7.41 1.94 -4.69
CA GLU A 38 -7.86 2.28 -3.34
C GLU A 38 -9.24 1.68 -3.09
N LEU A 39 -9.34 0.82 -2.08
CA LEU A 39 -10.59 0.25 -1.63
C LEU A 39 -11.07 0.98 -0.38
N GLN A 40 -12.17 1.73 -0.51
CA GLN A 40 -12.82 2.39 0.62
C GLN A 40 -13.85 1.45 1.25
N ILE A 41 -13.53 0.92 2.43
CA ILE A 41 -14.47 0.10 3.22
C ILE A 41 -15.08 0.95 4.31
N SER A 42 -16.41 1.03 4.36
CA SER A 42 -17.11 1.73 5.44
C SER A 42 -16.78 1.15 6.81
N ASP A 43 -16.65 2.00 7.82
CA ASP A 43 -16.41 1.58 9.21
C ASP A 43 -17.46 0.58 9.71
N ALA A 44 -18.72 0.75 9.29
CA ALA A 44 -19.80 -0.17 9.61
C ALA A 44 -19.57 -1.58 9.05
N ALA A 45 -19.08 -1.70 7.81
CA ALA A 45 -18.75 -2.99 7.21
C ALA A 45 -17.58 -3.67 7.93
N GLN A 46 -16.53 -2.91 8.28
CA GLN A 46 -15.42 -3.44 9.06
C GLN A 46 -15.87 -3.96 10.43
N LEU A 47 -16.80 -3.26 11.08
CA LEU A 47 -17.35 -3.69 12.37
C LEU A 47 -18.17 -4.98 12.23
N VAL A 48 -18.99 -5.10 11.18
CA VAL A 48 -19.79 -6.30 10.92
C VAL A 48 -18.91 -7.52 10.65
N ASP A 49 -17.82 -7.35 9.88
CA ASP A 49 -16.87 -8.44 9.64
C ASP A 49 -16.19 -8.89 10.93
N LYS A 50 -15.76 -7.95 11.79
CA LYS A 50 -15.24 -8.29 13.12
C LYS A 50 -16.26 -9.04 13.97
N VAL A 51 -17.54 -8.68 13.91
CA VAL A 51 -18.60 -9.39 14.64
C VAL A 51 -18.77 -10.83 14.13
N ARG A 52 -18.59 -11.07 12.82
CA ARG A 52 -18.68 -12.42 12.23
C ARG A 52 -17.52 -13.33 12.63
N GLU A 53 -16.35 -12.75 12.92
CA GLU A 53 -15.18 -13.48 13.41
C GLU A 53 -15.29 -13.86 14.89
N LEU A 54 -16.22 -13.24 15.64
CA LEU A 54 -16.40 -13.57 17.05
C LEU A 54 -16.93 -15.00 17.20
N PRO A 55 -16.37 -15.79 18.14
CA PRO A 55 -16.91 -17.10 18.46
C PRO A 55 -18.32 -16.96 19.04
N ASP A 56 -19.11 -18.02 18.91
CA ASP A 56 -20.46 -18.07 19.45
C ASP A 56 -20.51 -17.69 20.93
N VAL A 57 -21.56 -16.96 21.30
CA VAL A 57 -21.78 -16.56 22.69
C VAL A 57 -21.92 -17.81 23.54
N ARG A 58 -21.05 -17.92 24.55
CA ARG A 58 -21.10 -18.99 25.56
C ARG A 58 -22.25 -18.74 26.54
N GLN A 59 -23.48 -19.01 26.10
CA GLN A 59 -24.72 -18.72 26.82
C GLN A 59 -24.69 -19.22 28.27
N ASP A 60 -24.21 -20.45 28.51
CA ASP A 60 -24.12 -21.02 29.86
C ASP A 60 -23.27 -20.17 30.81
N ARG A 61 -22.13 -19.68 30.33
CA ARG A 61 -21.24 -18.83 31.13
C ARG A 61 -21.88 -17.48 31.41
N VAL A 62 -22.58 -16.91 30.43
CA VAL A 62 -23.32 -15.66 30.58
C VAL A 62 -24.43 -15.82 31.63
N HIS A 63 -25.21 -16.89 31.56
CA HIS A 63 -26.27 -17.18 32.53
C HIS A 63 -25.73 -17.40 33.95
N ALA A 64 -24.62 -18.14 34.09
CA ALA A 64 -23.97 -18.34 35.38
C ALA A 64 -23.50 -17.02 36.00
N ILE A 65 -22.84 -16.16 35.20
CA ILE A 65 -22.38 -14.84 35.65
C ILE A 65 -23.55 -13.93 36.01
N ARG A 66 -24.59 -13.86 35.17
CA ARG A 66 -25.81 -13.09 35.47
C ARG A 66 -26.43 -13.51 36.79
N THR A 67 -26.46 -14.81 37.07
CA THR A 67 -26.96 -15.34 38.35
C THR A 67 -26.08 -14.93 39.53
N GLN A 68 -24.75 -14.93 39.38
CA GLN A 68 -23.83 -14.46 40.42
C GLN A 68 -24.02 -12.97 40.71
N ILE A 69 -24.23 -12.14 39.67
CA ILE A 69 -24.49 -10.70 39.79
C ILE A 69 -25.81 -10.46 40.53
N ALA A 70 -26.89 -11.15 40.12
CA ALA A 70 -28.19 -11.01 40.76
C ALA A 70 -28.19 -11.41 42.25
N ARG A 71 -27.29 -12.32 42.64
CA ARG A 71 -27.09 -12.75 44.03
C ARG A 71 -26.07 -11.89 44.80
N GLY A 72 -25.47 -10.88 44.18
CA GLY A 72 -24.43 -10.04 44.77
C GLY A 72 -23.11 -10.77 45.05
N ALA A 73 -22.91 -11.97 44.49
CA ALA A 73 -21.73 -12.80 44.71
C ALA A 73 -20.65 -12.64 43.63
N TYR A 74 -20.89 -11.78 42.64
CA TYR A 74 -19.95 -11.54 41.54
C TYR A 74 -18.84 -10.56 41.91
N GLU A 75 -19.16 -9.58 42.77
CA GLU A 75 -18.28 -8.48 43.17
C GLU A 75 -17.49 -8.88 44.41
N THR A 76 -16.27 -9.37 44.19
CA THR A 76 -15.31 -9.69 45.26
C THR A 76 -14.16 -8.70 45.24
N SER A 77 -13.52 -8.47 46.40
CA SER A 77 -12.38 -7.55 46.50
C SER A 77 -11.27 -7.92 45.51
N GLU A 78 -10.96 -9.21 45.39
CA GLU A 78 -9.97 -9.73 44.44
C GLU A 78 -10.31 -9.39 42.98
N ARG A 79 -11.58 -9.56 42.56
CA ARG A 79 -12.00 -9.20 41.20
C ARG A 79 -11.94 -7.71 40.95
N LEU A 80 -12.21 -6.90 41.97
CA LEU A 80 -12.19 -5.45 41.89
C LEU A 80 -10.75 -4.94 41.75
N GLU A 81 -9.82 -5.47 42.53
CA GLU A 81 -8.38 -5.19 42.41
C GLU A 81 -7.85 -5.53 41.01
N ILE A 82 -8.19 -6.71 40.48
CA ILE A 82 -7.80 -7.12 39.13
C ILE A 82 -8.41 -6.18 38.06
N ALA A 83 -9.68 -5.82 38.21
CA ALA A 83 -10.36 -4.94 37.25
C ALA A 83 -9.74 -3.55 37.24
N VAL A 84 -9.43 -2.99 38.42
CA VAL A 84 -8.77 -1.69 38.55
C VAL A 84 -7.35 -1.74 37.99
N GLY A 85 -6.58 -2.81 38.28
CA GLY A 85 -5.24 -2.97 37.72
C GLY A 85 -5.23 -2.97 36.20
N ARG A 86 -6.09 -3.78 35.58
CA ARG A 86 -6.20 -3.84 34.11
C ARG A 86 -6.67 -2.53 33.49
N LEU A 87 -7.57 -1.82 34.16
CA LEU A 87 -7.99 -0.50 33.71
C LEU A 87 -6.80 0.45 33.67
N LEU A 88 -6.00 0.51 34.75
CA LEU A 88 -4.82 1.36 34.80
C LEU A 88 -3.79 1.00 33.71
N ASP A 89 -3.62 -0.29 33.40
CA ASP A 89 -2.74 -0.75 32.31
C ASP A 89 -3.24 -0.32 30.91
N GLU A 90 -4.55 -0.13 30.72
CA GLU A 90 -5.13 0.28 29.44
C GLU A 90 -4.99 1.80 29.17
N ILE A 91 -4.99 2.62 30.23
CA ILE A 91 -4.88 4.08 30.14
C ILE A 91 -3.44 4.62 30.29
N GLY A 92 -2.50 3.81 30.78
CA GLY A 92 -1.08 4.17 30.92
C GLY A 92 -0.26 3.92 29.66
#